data_AF-A0A957UD23-F1
#
_entry.id   AF-A0A957UD23-F1
#
_cell.length_a   1.000
_cell.length_b   1.000
_cell.length_c   1.000
_cell.angle_alpha   90.00
_cell.angle_beta   90.00
_cell.angle_gamma   90.00
#
_symmetry.space_group_name_H-M   'P 1'
#
loop_
_entity.id
_entity.type
_entity.pdbx_description
1 polymer ?
#
loop_
_entity_poly.entity_id
_entity_poly.type
_entity_poly.pdbx_seq_one_letter_code
_entity_poly.pdbx_strand_id
1 'polypeptide(L)'
;LAGCGATPTADVADVTPIPVYTPWSAAAAPAEATDTATPLPATQEPTALPPTATTAPTATQEPSATPEATATSEATATPVPTATAEPTATELPAATETQTAPEAPVTEPAAAAETPAAEAPADAMQLPADFAAALESADAANGEQLTVSNGCIACHSLVEGQTLVGPSWYGVGSHAENRVPGESAPFYLYQSIMEPNAHVVEGFTPDLMPKVYADTLSTAQIADIVAYLLSLQAE
;
A
#
# COMPACT_ATOMS: atom_id res chain seq x y z
N LEU A 1 30.55 27.75 -52.56
CA LEU A 1 31.56 28.01 -51.50
C LEU A 1 30.82 28.73 -50.38
N ALA A 2 30.15 27.99 -49.48
CA ALA A 2 30.61 27.60 -48.12
C ALA A 2 30.43 28.75 -47.11
N GLY A 3 29.84 28.63 -45.92
CA GLY A 3 29.24 27.54 -45.12
C GLY A 3 28.42 28.17 -43.97
N CYS A 4 27.31 27.56 -43.55
CA CYS A 4 27.11 26.84 -42.27
C CYS A 4 27.48 27.58 -40.96
N GLY A 5 26.45 27.92 -40.17
CA GLY A 5 26.53 28.19 -38.72
C GLY A 5 25.42 27.42 -38.02
N ALA A 6 25.80 26.41 -37.24
CA ALA A 6 24.94 25.38 -36.67
C ALA A 6 24.19 25.84 -35.41
N THR A 7 22.95 25.37 -35.27
CA THR A 7 22.18 25.32 -34.02
C THR A 7 22.68 24.16 -33.14
N PRO A 8 22.78 24.31 -31.81
CA PRO A 8 23.06 23.16 -30.95
C PRO A 8 21.81 22.27 -30.85
N THR A 9 21.88 21.08 -31.42
CA THR A 9 21.02 19.94 -31.09
C THR A 9 21.31 19.50 -29.66
N ALA A 10 20.30 19.53 -28.79
CA ALA A 10 20.35 18.85 -27.51
C ALA A 10 20.34 17.34 -27.76
N ASP A 11 21.42 16.70 -27.32
CA ASP A 11 21.65 15.26 -27.37
C ASP A 11 20.65 14.58 -26.42
N VAL A 12 19.70 13.84 -26.99
CA VAL A 12 18.80 12.96 -26.23
C VAL A 12 19.51 11.62 -26.15
N ALA A 13 20.34 11.44 -25.13
CA ALA A 13 20.99 10.17 -24.85
C ALA A 13 20.71 9.75 -23.40
N ASP A 14 20.28 8.49 -23.30
CA ASP A 14 20.11 7.68 -22.10
C ASP A 14 18.87 7.92 -21.23
N VAL A 15 17.70 7.61 -21.79
CA VAL A 15 16.61 7.05 -20.97
C VAL A 15 16.79 5.53 -21.00
N THR A 16 17.38 5.01 -19.94
CA THR A 16 17.49 3.57 -19.69
C THR A 16 16.07 3.00 -19.57
N PRO A 17 15.69 1.94 -20.33
CA PRO A 17 14.34 1.38 -20.21
C PRO A 17 14.13 0.77 -18.82
N ILE A 18 13.03 1.17 -18.17
CA ILE A 18 12.56 0.55 -16.92
C ILE A 18 12.13 -0.88 -17.24
N PRO A 19 12.59 -1.91 -16.50
CA PRO A 19 12.19 -3.28 -16.74
C PRO A 19 10.69 -3.44 -16.44
N VAL A 20 9.92 -3.81 -17.46
CA VAL A 20 8.57 -4.35 -17.31
C VAL A 20 8.66 -5.63 -16.48
N TYR A 21 8.06 -5.61 -15.29
CA TYR A 21 8.01 -6.74 -14.38
C TYR A 21 7.04 -7.80 -14.94
N THR A 22 7.57 -8.97 -15.27
CA THR A 22 6.76 -10.15 -15.61
C THR A 22 5.98 -10.61 -14.38
N PRO A 23 4.68 -10.94 -14.51
CA PRO A 23 3.92 -11.46 -13.39
C PRO A 23 4.51 -12.80 -12.92
N TRP A 24 4.53 -12.97 -11.60
CA TRP A 24 4.77 -14.23 -10.90
C TRP A 24 3.89 -15.31 -11.54
N SER A 25 4.50 -16.22 -12.31
CA SER A 25 3.84 -17.43 -12.77
C SER A 25 4.04 -18.53 -11.73
N ALA A 26 2.92 -19.16 -11.40
CA ALA A 26 2.82 -20.28 -10.48
C ALA A 26 3.82 -21.40 -10.84
N ALA A 27 4.45 -21.94 -9.79
CA ALA A 27 5.37 -23.06 -9.88
C ALA A 27 4.69 -24.29 -10.51
N ALA A 28 5.28 -24.77 -11.61
CA ALA A 28 5.08 -26.12 -12.12
C ALA A 28 6.38 -26.93 -11.89
N ALA A 29 6.20 -28.18 -11.44
CA ALA A 29 7.22 -29.14 -11.04
C ALA A 29 8.17 -29.55 -12.19
N PRO A 30 9.36 -30.15 -11.89
CA PRO A 30 10.49 -30.19 -12.81
C PRO A 30 10.38 -31.31 -13.85
N ALA A 31 10.63 -30.97 -15.11
CA ALA A 31 10.94 -31.91 -16.17
C ALA A 31 12.45 -31.92 -16.46
N GLU A 32 12.89 -33.07 -16.93
CA GLU A 32 14.24 -33.63 -16.82
C GLU A 32 15.34 -32.86 -17.55
N ALA A 33 16.55 -33.00 -16.98
CA ALA A 33 17.80 -32.48 -17.49
C ALA A 33 18.24 -33.19 -18.78
N THR A 34 18.61 -32.42 -19.80
CA THR A 34 19.62 -32.81 -20.77
C THR A 34 20.67 -31.72 -20.91
N ASP A 35 21.87 -32.08 -20.48
CA ASP A 35 23.12 -31.37 -20.55
C ASP A 35 23.53 -31.14 -22.02
N THR A 36 23.75 -29.88 -22.40
CA THR A 36 24.59 -29.54 -23.54
C THR A 36 25.31 -28.23 -23.23
N ALA A 37 26.50 -28.38 -22.66
CA ALA A 37 27.48 -27.35 -22.42
C ALA A 37 27.74 -26.48 -23.67
N THR A 38 27.53 -25.18 -23.53
CA THR A 38 28.06 -24.14 -24.43
C THR A 38 29.13 -23.35 -23.66
N PRO A 39 30.35 -23.19 -24.19
CA PRO A 39 31.43 -22.52 -23.46
C PRO A 39 31.21 -21.00 -23.37
N LEU A 40 31.44 -20.47 -22.16
CA LEU A 40 31.50 -19.04 -21.85
C LEU A 40 32.79 -18.42 -22.45
N PRO A 41 32.74 -17.23 -23.09
CA PRO A 41 33.94 -16.45 -23.34
C PRO A 41 34.43 -15.74 -22.06
N ALA A 42 35.74 -15.52 -22.05
CA ALA A 42 36.60 -15.16 -20.94
C ALA A 42 36.25 -13.87 -20.17
N THR A 43 36.45 -13.95 -18.86
CA THR A 43 36.60 -12.86 -17.90
C THR A 43 37.63 -11.81 -18.38
N GLN A 44 37.23 -10.54 -18.44
CA GLN A 44 38.18 -9.43 -18.40
C GLN A 44 38.17 -8.83 -16.99
N GLU A 45 39.34 -8.84 -16.36
CA GLU A 45 39.62 -8.19 -15.08
C GLU A 45 39.45 -6.66 -15.20
N PRO A 46 38.83 -5.99 -14.21
CA PRO A 46 38.91 -4.54 -14.12
C PRO A 46 40.27 -4.13 -13.53
N THR A 47 41.08 -3.45 -14.35
CA THR A 47 42.30 -2.75 -13.94
C THR A 47 41.99 -1.73 -12.85
N ALA A 48 42.56 -1.95 -11.67
CA ALA A 48 42.54 -1.01 -10.54
C ALA A 48 43.31 0.28 -10.88
N LEU A 49 42.64 1.42 -10.72
CA LEU A 49 43.26 2.74 -10.74
C LEU A 49 43.83 3.06 -9.34
N PRO A 50 45.04 3.66 -9.22
CA PRO A 50 45.62 4.01 -7.93
C PRO A 50 45.02 5.31 -7.34
N PRO A 51 44.97 5.45 -6.00
CA PRO A 51 44.54 6.68 -5.36
C PRO A 51 45.60 7.79 -5.53
N THR A 52 45.18 8.95 -6.04
CA THR A 52 46.02 10.15 -6.07
C THR A 52 45.88 10.95 -4.79
N ALA A 53 47.03 11.50 -4.39
CA ALA A 53 47.34 11.93 -3.05
C ALA A 53 46.75 13.30 -2.66
N THR A 54 46.38 13.36 -1.38
CA THR A 54 46.30 14.53 -0.50
C THR A 54 47.40 15.56 -0.74
N THR A 55 47.01 16.82 -0.91
CA THR A 55 47.86 17.96 -0.51
C THR A 55 47.03 18.98 0.27
N ALA A 56 47.45 19.24 1.50
CA ALA A 56 47.19 20.48 2.25
C ALA A 56 48.50 21.29 2.23
N PRO A 57 48.47 22.63 2.36
CA PRO A 57 48.91 23.19 3.64
C PRO A 57 48.24 24.50 4.12
N THR A 58 48.06 24.56 5.45
CA THR A 58 48.45 25.60 6.43
C THR A 58 48.21 27.09 6.18
N ALA A 59 47.43 27.73 7.07
CA ALA A 59 47.90 28.70 8.09
C ALA A 59 46.69 29.32 8.85
N THR A 60 46.55 29.04 10.15
CA THR A 60 46.87 29.95 11.28
C THR A 60 45.73 30.90 11.63
N GLN A 61 45.07 30.67 12.77
CA GLN A 61 44.95 31.64 13.87
C GLN A 61 44.46 30.95 15.16
N GLU A 62 45.27 31.09 16.22
CA GLU A 62 44.94 30.98 17.65
C GLU A 62 45.87 32.01 18.36
N PRO A 63 45.66 32.44 19.62
CA PRO A 63 44.83 31.79 20.65
C PRO A 63 44.03 32.73 21.58
N SER A 64 43.32 32.07 22.50
CA SER A 64 43.29 32.38 23.95
C SER A 64 41.91 32.70 24.53
N ALA A 65 41.30 31.69 25.17
CA ALA A 65 41.00 31.73 26.60
C ALA A 65 40.45 30.38 27.11
N THR A 66 41.23 29.72 27.96
CA THR A 66 40.88 28.65 28.92
C THR A 66 40.60 29.36 30.27
N PRO A 67 39.65 28.94 31.15
CA PRO A 67 39.77 27.65 31.83
C PRO A 67 38.52 26.82 32.17
N GLU A 68 38.72 25.50 32.04
CA GLU A 68 38.57 24.42 33.05
C GLU A 68 37.44 24.47 34.10
N ALA A 69 36.61 23.41 34.12
CA ALA A 69 36.48 22.51 35.28
C ALA A 69 35.66 21.24 34.95
N THR A 70 36.37 20.12 34.95
CA THR A 70 36.03 18.78 35.47
C THR A 70 34.59 18.46 35.93
N ALA A 71 34.02 17.39 35.37
CA ALA A 71 33.45 16.27 36.15
C ALA A 71 33.19 15.03 35.28
N THR A 72 33.92 13.97 35.61
CA THR A 72 33.72 12.56 35.27
C THR A 72 32.30 12.08 35.55
N SER A 73 31.72 11.29 34.64
CA SER A 73 30.76 10.25 35.03
C SER A 73 30.85 9.05 34.09
N GLU A 74 31.19 7.94 34.73
CA GLU A 74 31.44 6.59 34.28
C GLU A 74 30.14 5.93 33.80
N ALA A 75 30.15 5.31 32.62
CA ALA A 75 29.08 4.44 32.16
C ALA A 75 29.27 3.04 32.77
N THR A 76 28.47 2.71 33.77
CA THR A 76 28.39 1.35 34.33
C THR A 76 27.61 0.43 33.39
N ALA A 77 28.21 -0.73 33.11
CA ALA A 77 27.64 -1.81 32.34
C ALA A 77 26.77 -2.77 33.19
N THR A 78 25.68 -3.26 32.56
CA THR A 78 24.95 -4.55 32.73
C THR A 78 24.23 -4.83 34.07
N PRO A 79 23.03 -5.47 34.04
CA PRO A 79 22.95 -6.89 33.70
C PRO A 79 21.82 -7.32 32.75
N VAL A 80 22.09 -8.45 32.11
CA VAL A 80 21.21 -9.33 31.34
C VAL A 80 20.08 -9.89 32.22
N PRO A 81 18.80 -9.85 31.81
CA PRO A 81 17.79 -10.70 32.41
C PRO A 81 17.83 -12.10 31.80
N THR A 82 18.37 -13.05 32.55
CA THR A 82 18.08 -14.48 32.39
C THR A 82 16.71 -14.75 33.00
N ALA A 83 15.73 -15.12 32.17
CA ALA A 83 14.49 -15.74 32.64
C ALA A 83 14.24 -17.02 31.84
N THR A 84 14.74 -18.11 32.39
CA THR A 84 14.26 -19.47 32.14
C THR A 84 12.89 -19.60 32.79
N ALA A 85 11.86 -19.86 31.99
CA ALA A 85 10.61 -20.46 32.46
C ALA A 85 10.20 -21.55 31.46
N GLU A 86 10.31 -22.80 31.90
CA GLU A 86 9.72 -23.97 31.26
C GLU A 86 8.19 -23.83 31.21
N PRO A 87 7.53 -24.14 30.08
CA PRO A 87 6.10 -24.43 30.10
C PRO A 87 5.91 -25.86 30.64
N THR A 88 5.47 -25.96 31.90
CA THR A 88 4.86 -27.20 32.41
C THR A 88 3.53 -27.41 31.69
N ALA A 89 3.46 -28.49 30.92
CA ALA A 89 2.24 -29.02 30.35
C ALA A 89 1.22 -29.30 31.47
N THR A 90 0.14 -28.53 31.48
CA THR A 90 -1.04 -28.84 32.29
C THR A 90 -1.99 -29.68 31.45
N GLU A 91 -2.34 -30.82 32.01
CA GLU A 91 -3.21 -31.84 31.44
C GLU A 91 -4.55 -31.30 30.96
N LEU A 92 -4.97 -31.92 29.86
CA LEU A 92 -6.27 -31.90 29.23
C LEU A 92 -7.30 -32.62 30.13
N PRO A 93 -8.36 -31.98 30.67
CA PRO A 93 -9.53 -32.72 31.06
C PRO A 93 -10.44 -32.91 29.84
N ALA A 94 -10.70 -34.18 29.54
CA ALA A 94 -11.79 -34.60 28.69
C ALA A 94 -13.13 -34.08 29.24
N ALA A 95 -13.90 -33.40 28.39
CA ALA A 95 -15.33 -33.19 28.59
C ALA A 95 -16.04 -33.50 27.28
N THR A 96 -16.38 -34.78 27.12
CA THR A 96 -17.62 -35.18 26.46
C THR A 96 -18.75 -34.53 27.23
N GLU A 97 -19.62 -33.74 26.59
CA GLU A 97 -21.07 -33.78 26.79
C GLU A 97 -21.79 -33.33 25.52
N THR A 98 -22.76 -34.15 25.16
CA THR A 98 -23.66 -34.08 24.01
C THR A 98 -24.86 -33.21 24.36
N GLN A 99 -25.28 -32.39 23.40
CA GLN A 99 -26.63 -31.84 23.14
C GLN A 99 -27.51 -31.43 24.33
N THR A 100 -28.08 -30.23 24.26
CA THR A 100 -29.54 -30.03 24.21
C THR A 100 -29.85 -28.56 23.90
N ALA A 101 -30.50 -28.34 22.77
CA ALA A 101 -31.23 -27.12 22.48
C ALA A 101 -32.52 -27.04 23.32
N PRO A 102 -32.97 -25.84 23.70
CA PRO A 102 -34.40 -25.59 23.81
C PRO A 102 -34.85 -24.59 22.74
N GLU A 103 -35.67 -25.07 21.81
CA GLU A 103 -36.67 -24.26 21.12
C GLU A 103 -37.66 -23.69 22.14
N ALA A 104 -37.98 -22.40 21.98
CA ALA A 104 -39.34 -21.81 21.93
C ALA A 104 -39.32 -20.35 22.43
N PRO A 105 -40.31 -19.51 22.06
CA PRO A 105 -40.96 -19.34 20.76
C PRO A 105 -40.97 -17.85 20.31
N VAL A 106 -41.32 -17.66 19.04
CA VAL A 106 -41.54 -16.39 18.33
C VAL A 106 -42.80 -15.66 18.81
N THR A 107 -42.77 -14.31 18.87
CA THR A 107 -43.84 -13.33 18.48
C THR A 107 -43.32 -11.91 18.76
N GLU A 108 -42.89 -11.13 17.74
CA GLU A 108 -43.63 -10.09 16.98
C GLU A 108 -43.60 -8.67 17.64
N PRO A 109 -43.81 -7.57 16.90
CA PRO A 109 -42.76 -6.72 16.36
C PRO A 109 -42.76 -5.32 17.01
N ALA A 110 -41.60 -4.71 17.21
CA ALA A 110 -41.51 -3.32 17.66
C ALA A 110 -40.85 -2.46 16.59
N ALA A 111 -41.72 -1.83 15.81
CA ALA A 111 -41.62 -0.48 15.28
C ALA A 111 -40.28 -0.07 14.65
N ALA A 112 -40.34 0.04 13.32
CA ALA A 112 -39.57 0.97 12.53
C ALA A 112 -39.38 2.31 13.28
N ALA A 113 -38.12 2.63 13.57
CA ALA A 113 -37.68 4.01 13.63
C ALA A 113 -37.10 4.32 12.26
N GLU A 114 -37.98 4.74 11.34
CA GLU A 114 -37.58 5.45 10.14
C GLU A 114 -36.83 6.71 10.60
N THR A 115 -35.50 6.62 10.58
CA THR A 115 -34.69 7.82 10.49
C THR A 115 -34.88 8.29 9.04
N PRO A 116 -35.33 9.53 8.80
CA PRO A 116 -35.47 9.98 7.43
C PRO A 116 -34.07 9.94 6.82
N ALA A 117 -33.90 9.08 5.82
CA ALA A 117 -32.90 9.30 4.80
C ALA A 117 -33.13 10.76 4.38
N ALA A 118 -32.21 11.63 4.79
CA ALA A 118 -32.15 12.97 4.27
C ALA A 118 -32.17 12.80 2.76
N GLU A 119 -33.17 13.38 2.09
CA GLU A 119 -33.26 13.42 0.64
C GLU A 119 -31.95 14.03 0.14
N ALA A 120 -31.00 13.17 -0.20
CA ALA A 120 -29.86 13.53 -1.00
C ALA A 120 -30.46 13.99 -2.33
N PRO A 121 -30.12 15.20 -2.80
CA PRO A 121 -30.63 15.70 -4.07
C PRO A 121 -30.34 14.66 -5.15
N ALA A 122 -31.22 14.50 -6.14
CA ALA A 122 -31.05 13.52 -7.22
C ALA A 122 -29.75 13.71 -8.05
N ASP A 123 -29.05 14.84 -7.86
CA ASP A 123 -27.70 15.11 -8.38
C ASP A 123 -26.58 14.40 -7.58
N ALA A 124 -26.83 13.99 -6.34
CA ALA A 124 -25.86 13.37 -5.45
C ALA A 124 -25.46 11.96 -5.89
N MET A 125 -26.16 11.34 -6.86
CA MET A 125 -25.80 10.02 -7.39
C MET A 125 -24.90 10.09 -8.62
N GLN A 126 -24.58 11.30 -9.08
CA GLN A 126 -23.79 11.53 -10.26
C GLN A 126 -22.34 11.79 -9.85
N LEU A 127 -21.40 11.11 -10.51
CA LEU A 127 -19.98 11.43 -10.38
C LEU A 127 -19.73 12.90 -10.76
N PRO A 128 -18.87 13.63 -10.01
CA PRO A 128 -18.42 14.95 -10.41
C PRO A 128 -17.83 14.92 -11.82
N ALA A 129 -18.17 15.92 -12.64
CA ALA A 129 -17.84 15.91 -14.07
C ALA A 129 -16.32 15.89 -14.33
N ASP A 130 -15.54 16.57 -13.49
CA ASP A 130 -14.08 16.56 -13.54
C ASP A 130 -13.51 15.19 -13.17
N PHE A 131 -14.08 14.52 -12.17
CA PHE A 131 -13.68 13.16 -11.80
C PHE A 131 -14.07 12.15 -12.88
N ALA A 132 -15.27 12.24 -13.44
CA ALA A 132 -15.71 11.37 -14.53
C ALA A 132 -14.77 11.47 -15.74
N ALA A 133 -14.39 12.70 -16.13
CA ALA A 133 -13.41 12.92 -17.20
C ALA A 133 -12.02 12.36 -16.84
N ALA A 134 -11.57 12.49 -15.59
CA ALA A 134 -10.31 11.90 -15.15
C ALA A 134 -10.33 10.37 -15.24
N LEU A 135 -11.45 9.74 -14.82
CA LEU A 135 -11.64 8.29 -14.83
C LEU A 135 -11.60 7.69 -16.24
N GLU A 136 -12.09 8.41 -17.26
CA GLU A 136 -11.99 7.97 -18.67
C GLU A 136 -10.55 7.81 -19.16
N SER A 137 -9.61 8.52 -18.55
CA SER A 137 -8.18 8.51 -18.88
C SER A 137 -7.30 7.87 -17.79
N ALA A 138 -7.91 7.26 -16.78
CA ALA A 138 -7.21 6.76 -15.60
C ALA A 138 -6.31 5.56 -15.91
N ASP A 139 -5.20 5.46 -15.19
CA ASP A 139 -4.23 4.37 -15.26
C ASP A 139 -4.33 3.48 -14.01
N ALA A 140 -4.93 2.30 -14.16
CA ALA A 140 -5.07 1.33 -13.09
C ALA A 140 -3.73 0.83 -12.52
N ALA A 141 -2.67 0.77 -13.33
CA ALA A 141 -1.35 0.34 -12.84
C ALA A 141 -0.71 1.43 -11.96
N ASN A 142 -0.90 2.71 -12.30
CA ASN A 142 -0.54 3.81 -11.42
C ASN A 142 -1.40 3.80 -10.14
N GLY A 143 -2.71 3.53 -10.29
CA GLY A 143 -3.66 3.38 -9.19
C GLY A 143 -3.21 2.37 -8.15
N GLU A 144 -2.78 1.18 -8.58
CA GLU A 144 -2.20 0.15 -7.72
C GLU A 144 -1.05 0.72 -6.87
N GLN A 145 -0.10 1.39 -7.51
CA GLN A 145 1.07 1.96 -6.81
C GLN A 145 0.68 3.08 -5.84
N LEU A 146 -0.34 3.86 -6.17
CA LEU A 146 -0.90 4.87 -5.27
C LEU A 146 -1.51 4.22 -4.03
N THR A 147 -2.18 3.06 -4.15
CA THR A 147 -2.72 2.35 -2.98
C THR A 147 -1.62 1.88 -2.01
N VAL A 148 -0.46 1.51 -2.55
CA VAL A 148 0.72 1.11 -1.74
C VAL A 148 1.34 2.32 -1.06
N SER A 149 1.66 3.36 -1.84
CA SER A 149 2.36 4.55 -1.34
C SER A 149 1.54 5.40 -0.38
N ASN A 150 0.20 5.34 -0.47
CA ASN A 150 -0.71 6.03 0.45
C ASN A 150 -1.23 5.15 1.59
N GLY A 151 -0.67 3.94 1.75
CA GLY A 151 -0.90 3.07 2.91
C GLY A 151 -2.24 2.35 2.93
N CYS A 152 -3.00 2.33 1.82
CA CYS A 152 -4.31 1.70 1.77
C CYS A 152 -4.22 0.19 2.05
N ILE A 153 -3.19 -0.47 1.50
CA ILE A 153 -2.95 -1.91 1.67
C ILE A 153 -2.61 -2.34 3.11
N ALA A 154 -2.28 -1.39 3.99
CA ALA A 154 -2.07 -1.69 5.41
C ALA A 154 -3.41 -2.00 6.12
N CYS A 155 -4.52 -1.50 5.57
CA CYS A 155 -5.85 -1.64 6.13
C CYS A 155 -6.79 -2.49 5.24
N HIS A 156 -6.51 -2.61 3.94
CA HIS A 156 -7.32 -3.38 3.00
C HIS A 156 -6.52 -4.53 2.41
N SER A 157 -7.07 -5.74 2.47
CA SER A 157 -6.47 -6.92 1.85
C SER A 157 -6.98 -7.13 0.43
N LEU A 158 -6.20 -7.80 -0.42
CA LEU A 158 -6.62 -8.33 -1.72
C LEU A 158 -7.07 -9.80 -1.65
N VAL A 159 -6.96 -10.44 -0.48
CA VAL A 159 -7.29 -11.85 -0.28
C VAL A 159 -8.76 -11.99 0.09
N GLU A 160 -9.45 -12.93 -0.54
CA GLU A 160 -10.85 -13.25 -0.25
C GLU A 160 -11.05 -13.56 1.24
N GLY A 161 -12.08 -12.94 1.85
CA GLY A 161 -12.44 -13.16 3.25
C GLY A 161 -11.44 -12.61 4.29
N GLN A 162 -10.26 -12.14 3.88
CA GLN A 162 -9.30 -11.59 4.82
C GLN A 162 -9.68 -10.16 5.23
N THR A 163 -10.15 -10.02 6.47
CA THR A 163 -10.40 -8.71 7.08
C THR A 163 -9.18 -8.24 7.84
N LEU A 164 -8.78 -6.98 7.62
CA LEU A 164 -7.74 -6.30 8.40
C LEU A 164 -8.43 -5.23 9.27
N VAL A 165 -8.02 -3.97 9.13
CA VAL A 165 -8.73 -2.82 9.73
C VAL A 165 -9.97 -2.47 8.91
N GLY A 166 -9.87 -2.56 7.59
CA GLY A 166 -10.95 -2.35 6.62
C GLY A 166 -11.33 -3.62 5.87
N PRO A 167 -12.40 -3.56 5.04
CA PRO A 167 -12.86 -4.70 4.25
C PRO A 167 -11.83 -5.12 3.21
N SER A 168 -11.86 -6.40 2.83
CA SER A 168 -11.11 -6.90 1.67
C SER A 168 -11.60 -6.23 0.39
N TRP A 169 -10.65 -5.94 -0.50
CA TRP A 169 -10.86 -5.48 -1.87
C TRP A 169 -11.01 -6.61 -2.88
N TYR A 170 -10.91 -7.88 -2.45
CA TYR A 170 -11.20 -9.01 -3.32
C TYR A 170 -12.61 -8.87 -3.92
N GLY A 171 -12.68 -8.85 -5.26
CA GLY A 171 -13.94 -8.69 -5.99
C GLY A 171 -14.64 -7.33 -5.82
N VAL A 172 -13.96 -6.31 -5.28
CA VAL A 172 -14.62 -5.03 -4.97
C VAL A 172 -15.20 -4.35 -6.22
N GLY A 173 -14.56 -4.50 -7.38
CA GLY A 173 -15.07 -3.98 -8.65
C GLY A 173 -16.42 -4.57 -9.03
N SER A 174 -16.67 -5.83 -8.65
CA SER A 174 -17.94 -6.53 -8.93
C SER A 174 -19.03 -6.22 -7.91
N HIS A 175 -18.66 -5.89 -6.68
CA HIS A 175 -19.63 -5.77 -5.58
C HIS A 175 -19.87 -4.32 -5.13
N ALA A 176 -19.05 -3.36 -5.55
CA ALA A 176 -19.17 -1.94 -5.19
C ALA A 176 -20.55 -1.36 -5.51
N GLU A 177 -21.11 -1.65 -6.69
CA GLU A 177 -22.45 -1.20 -7.08
C GLU A 177 -23.59 -1.73 -6.18
N ASN A 178 -23.33 -2.79 -5.42
CA ASN A 178 -24.33 -3.40 -4.54
C ASN A 178 -24.24 -2.89 -3.09
N ARG A 179 -23.30 -1.98 -2.79
CA ARG A 179 -23.06 -1.49 -1.42
C ARG A 179 -24.11 -0.47 -0.99
N VAL A 180 -24.49 0.43 -1.88
CA VAL A 180 -25.49 1.45 -1.63
C VAL A 180 -26.52 1.43 -2.77
N PRO A 181 -27.81 1.19 -2.49
CA PRO A 181 -28.83 1.12 -3.53
C PRO A 181 -28.88 2.38 -4.39
N GLY A 182 -28.67 2.18 -5.69
CA GLY A 182 -28.71 3.22 -6.73
C GLY A 182 -27.37 3.89 -7.01
N GLU A 183 -26.31 3.61 -6.23
CA GLU A 183 -24.97 4.12 -6.52
C GLU A 183 -24.32 3.23 -7.58
N SER A 184 -23.63 3.87 -8.54
CA SER A 184 -22.74 3.12 -9.42
C SER A 184 -21.47 2.71 -8.69
N ALA A 185 -20.84 1.59 -9.08
CA ALA A 185 -19.55 1.17 -8.54
C ALA A 185 -18.48 2.29 -8.50
N PRO A 186 -18.22 3.05 -9.58
CA PRO A 186 -17.22 4.12 -9.54
C PRO A 186 -17.63 5.26 -8.60
N PHE A 187 -18.92 5.57 -8.48
CA PHE A 187 -19.42 6.58 -7.54
C PHE A 187 -19.19 6.16 -6.09
N TYR A 188 -19.58 4.94 -5.74
CA TYR A 188 -19.37 4.39 -4.40
C TYR A 188 -17.90 4.42 -3.99
N LEU A 189 -17.00 3.99 -4.88
CA LEU A 189 -15.56 3.96 -4.61
C LEU A 189 -14.97 5.37 -4.47
N TYR A 190 -15.39 6.30 -5.33
CA TYR A 190 -15.02 7.71 -5.23
C TYR A 190 -15.46 8.32 -3.89
N GLN A 191 -16.75 8.17 -3.53
CA GLN A 191 -17.29 8.66 -2.27
C GLN A 191 -16.61 8.01 -1.07
N SER A 192 -16.31 6.71 -1.12
CA SER A 192 -15.59 6.02 -0.03
C SER A 192 -14.20 6.59 0.23
N ILE A 193 -13.54 7.16 -0.78
CA ILE A 193 -12.21 7.79 -0.64
C ILE A 193 -12.33 9.24 -0.19
N MET A 194 -13.26 10.00 -0.79
CA MET A 194 -13.46 11.42 -0.52
C MET A 194 -14.16 11.68 0.82
N GLU A 195 -15.13 10.83 1.15
CA GLU A 195 -15.99 10.91 2.32
C GLU A 195 -16.11 9.53 3.00
N PRO A 196 -15.05 9.02 3.66
CA PRO A 196 -15.02 7.63 4.14
C PRO A 196 -16.10 7.19 5.12
N ASN A 197 -16.84 8.13 5.72
CA ASN A 197 -17.98 7.84 6.60
C ASN A 197 -19.35 8.05 5.94
N ALA A 198 -19.42 8.44 4.66
CA ALA A 198 -20.68 8.57 3.93
C ALA A 198 -21.41 7.21 3.87
N HIS A 199 -20.64 6.13 3.71
CA HIS A 199 -21.10 4.78 3.90
C HIS A 199 -20.04 3.97 4.66
N VAL A 200 -20.43 3.36 5.78
CA VAL A 200 -19.59 2.44 6.54
C VAL A 200 -20.13 1.04 6.32
N VAL A 201 -19.30 0.15 5.75
CA VAL A 201 -19.65 -1.24 5.51
C VAL A 201 -20.01 -1.92 6.84
N GLU A 202 -21.07 -2.73 6.84
CA GLU A 202 -21.51 -3.48 8.02
C GLU A 202 -20.35 -4.28 8.64
N GLY A 203 -20.23 -4.21 9.97
CA GLY A 203 -19.16 -4.88 10.73
C GLY A 203 -17.87 -4.07 10.87
N PHE A 204 -17.74 -2.91 10.22
CA PHE A 204 -16.58 -2.02 10.35
C PHE A 204 -16.86 -0.83 11.27
N THR A 205 -15.80 -0.35 11.94
CA THR A 205 -15.91 0.80 12.85
C THR A 205 -15.74 2.11 12.06
N PRO A 206 -16.62 3.12 12.25
CA PRO A 206 -16.48 4.42 11.61
C PRO A 206 -15.18 5.13 12.03
N ASP A 207 -14.78 6.15 11.27
CA ASP A 207 -13.64 7.03 11.56
C ASP A 207 -12.24 6.35 11.54
N LEU A 208 -12.14 5.09 11.10
CA LEU A 208 -10.85 4.41 10.93
C LEU A 208 -10.17 4.71 9.60
N MET A 209 -10.94 4.88 8.52
CA MET A 209 -10.39 5.24 7.21
C MET A 209 -9.98 6.74 7.21
N PRO A 210 -8.72 7.07 6.86
CA PRO A 210 -8.25 8.46 6.91
C PRO A 210 -9.06 9.39 6.00
N LYS A 211 -9.45 10.57 6.53
CA LYS A 211 -10.22 11.59 5.79
C LYS A 211 -9.36 12.57 5.00
N VAL A 212 -8.03 12.38 5.03
CA VAL A 212 -7.07 13.32 4.46
C VAL A 212 -6.95 13.21 2.94
N TYR A 213 -7.47 12.13 2.35
CA TYR A 213 -7.24 11.83 0.93
C TYR A 213 -7.85 12.87 -0.02
N ALA A 214 -8.97 13.49 0.36
CA ALA A 214 -9.56 14.60 -0.38
C ALA A 214 -8.63 15.83 -0.48
N ASP A 215 -7.73 16.00 0.49
CA ASP A 215 -6.77 17.12 0.53
C ASP A 215 -5.39 16.73 0.00
N THR A 216 -5.00 15.46 0.11
CA THR A 216 -3.64 15.00 -0.21
C THR A 216 -3.51 14.37 -1.59
N LEU A 217 -4.60 13.90 -2.18
CA LEU A 217 -4.62 13.29 -3.51
C LEU A 217 -5.33 14.19 -4.50
N SER A 218 -4.74 14.33 -5.68
CA SER A 218 -5.41 15.01 -6.80
C SER A 218 -6.55 14.16 -7.36
N THR A 219 -7.52 14.81 -8.02
CA THR A 219 -8.63 14.13 -8.72
C THR A 219 -8.14 13.02 -9.65
N ALA A 220 -7.04 13.26 -10.39
CA ALA A 220 -6.45 12.26 -11.28
C ALA A 220 -5.89 11.05 -10.51
N GLN A 221 -5.20 11.26 -9.39
CA GLN A 221 -4.71 10.16 -8.55
C GLN A 221 -5.84 9.34 -7.95
N ILE A 222 -6.93 9.99 -7.51
CA ILE A 222 -8.11 9.29 -7.01
C ILE A 222 -8.77 8.50 -8.15
N ALA A 223 -8.83 9.05 -9.36
CA ALA A 223 -9.37 8.36 -10.52
C ALA A 223 -8.54 7.11 -10.88
N ASP A 224 -7.21 7.20 -10.84
CA ASP A 224 -6.31 6.05 -11.02
C ASP A 224 -6.57 4.96 -9.97
N ILE A 225 -6.68 5.34 -8.68
CA ILE A 225 -7.01 4.40 -7.60
C ILE A 225 -8.37 3.73 -7.85
N VAL A 226 -9.40 4.51 -8.18
CA VAL A 226 -10.73 3.97 -8.46
C VAL A 226 -10.71 3.05 -9.68
N ALA A 227 -9.97 3.38 -10.74
CA ALA A 227 -9.80 2.51 -11.90
C ALA A 227 -9.13 1.17 -11.52
N TYR A 228 -8.11 1.20 -10.65
CA TYR A 228 -7.51 -0.01 -10.10
C TYR A 228 -8.54 -0.85 -9.32
N LEU A 229 -9.28 -0.25 -8.39
CA LEU A 229 -10.27 -0.97 -7.59
C LEU A 229 -11.39 -1.58 -8.45
N LEU A 230 -11.84 -0.87 -9.49
CA LEU A 230 -12.81 -1.38 -10.45
C LEU A 230 -12.29 -2.58 -11.26
N SER A 231 -10.97 -2.68 -11.44
CA SER A 231 -10.35 -3.82 -12.14
C SER A 231 -10.35 -5.11 -11.31
N LEU A 232 -10.55 -5.02 -9.99
CA LEU A 232 -10.56 -6.16 -9.07
C LEU A 232 -11.91 -6.87 -9.08
N GLN A 233 -12.11 -7.75 -10.06
CA GLN A 233 -13.35 -8.52 -10.21
C GLN A 233 -13.34 -9.81 -9.37
N ALA A 234 -14.53 -10.28 -8.98
CA ALA A 234 -14.69 -11.63 -8.44
C ALA A 234 -14.59 -12.64 -9.57
N GLU A 235 -13.84 -13.74 -9.35
CA GLU A 235 -13.74 -14.86 -10.30
C GLU A 235 -14.91 -15.85 -10.17
#